data_AF-F5RNC8-F1
#
_entry.id   AF-F5RNC8-F1
#
_cell.length_a   1.000
_cell.length_b   1.000
_cell.length_c   1.000
_cell.angle_alpha   90.00
_cell.angle_beta   90.00
_cell.angle_gamma   90.00
#
_symmetry.space_group_name_H-M   'P 1'
#
loop_
_entity.id
_entity.type
_entity.pdbx_description
1 polymer ?
#
loop_
_entity_poly.entity_id
_entity_poly.type
_entity_poly.pdbx_seq_one_letter_code
_entity_poly.pdbx_strand_id
1 'polypeptide(L)' 'MVRRFIPKGTDIASLSPGTIQRVEDWMNNLPRKILGYDTPKERFDKYLAQLAVS' A
#
# COMPACT_ATOMS: atom_id res chain seq x y z
N MET A 1 -4.97 -7.96 -4.75
CA MET A 1 -3.65 -7.69 -4.13
C MET A 1 -3.67 -8.07 -2.66
N VAL A 2 -4.49 -7.43 -1.84
CA VAL A 2 -4.78 -7.83 -0.44
C VAL A 2 -5.10 -9.32 -0.32
N ARG A 3 -5.88 -9.85 -1.27
CA ARG A 3 -6.25 -11.28 -1.34
C ARG A 3 -5.09 -12.27 -1.58
N ARG A 4 -3.86 -11.79 -1.78
CA ARG A 4 -2.65 -12.64 -1.77
C ARG A 4 -2.25 -13.04 -0.34
N PHE A 5 -2.65 -12.25 0.65
CA PHE A 5 -2.34 -12.48 2.07
C PHE A 5 -3.59 -12.77 2.91
N ILE A 6 -4.74 -12.21 2.52
CA ILE A 6 -6.00 -12.36 3.25
C ILE A 6 -7.01 -13.10 2.36
N PRO A 7 -7.29 -14.40 2.60
CA PRO A 7 -8.25 -15.17 1.82
C PRO A 7 -9.64 -14.53 1.76
N LYS A 8 -10.45 -14.93 0.78
CA LYS A 8 -11.88 -14.54 0.77
C LYS A 8 -12.59 -15.21 1.95
N GLY A 9 -13.59 -14.52 2.50
CA GLY A 9 -14.32 -14.99 3.68
C GLY A 9 -13.62 -14.73 5.01
N THR A 10 -12.35 -14.29 5.03
CA THR A 10 -11.69 -13.83 6.25
C THR A 10 -12.30 -12.50 6.71
N ASP A 11 -12.74 -12.46 7.96
CA ASP A 11 -13.14 -11.23 8.64
C ASP A 11 -11.89 -10.37 8.93
N ILE A 12 -11.86 -9.16 8.38
CA ILE A 12 -10.73 -8.25 8.52
C ILE A 12 -10.60 -7.75 9.96
N ALA A 13 -11.70 -7.62 10.71
CA ALA A 13 -11.68 -7.14 12.09
C ALA A 13 -10.96 -8.13 13.04
N SER A 14 -10.91 -9.40 12.66
CA SER A 14 -10.21 -10.45 13.41
C SER A 14 -8.69 -10.48 13.19
N LEU A 15 -8.16 -9.71 12.24
CA LEU A 15 -6.74 -9.71 11.92
C LEU A 15 -5.94 -8.87 12.91
N SER A 16 -4.74 -9.34 13.27
CA SER A 16 -3.85 -8.58 14.12
C SER A 16 -3.39 -7.29 13.42
N PRO A 17 -3.16 -6.19 14.17
CA PRO A 17 -2.59 -4.97 13.60
C PRO A 17 -1.27 -5.22 12.85
N GLY A 18 -0.41 -6.13 13.34
CA GLY A 18 0.84 -6.48 12.67
C GLY A 18 0.64 -7.17 11.31
N THR A 19 -0.41 -7.99 11.17
CA THR A 19 -0.78 -8.59 9.89
C THR A 19 -1.21 -7.50 8.90
N ILE A 20 -2.03 -6.55 9.36
CA ILE A 20 -2.48 -5.42 8.54
C ILE A 20 -1.29 -4.58 8.09
N GLN A 21 -0.42 -4.19 9.02
CA GLN A 21 0.78 -3.39 8.72
C GLN A 21 1.66 -4.07 7.67
N ARG A 22 1.91 -5.38 7.80
CA ARG A 22 2.72 -6.12 6.83
C ARG A 22 2.11 -6.10 5.42
N VAL A 23 0.79 -6.19 5.31
CA VAL A 23 0.10 -6.12 4.01
C VAL A 23 0.21 -4.71 3.44
N GLU A 24 0.01 -3.68 4.27
CA GLU A 24 0.16 -2.28 3.88
C GLU A 24 1.57 -1.97 3.39
N ASP A 25 2.60 -2.34 4.16
CA ASP A 25 4.00 -2.15 3.81
C ASP A 25 4.32 -2.80 2.46
N TRP A 26 3.87 -4.03 2.24
CA TRP A 26 4.11 -4.70 0.97
C TRP A 26 3.39 -4.01 -0.19
N MET A 27 2.15 -3.56 0.02
CA MET A 27 1.40 -2.87 -1.02
C MET A 27 1.99 -1.52 -1.38
N ASN A 28 2.43 -0.76 -0.37
CA ASN A 28 3.01 0.57 -0.52
C ASN A 28 4.40 0.56 -1.15
N ASN A 29 5.15 -0.53 -0.99
CA ASN A 29 6.49 -0.71 -1.55
C ASN A 29 6.52 -1.54 -2.85
N LEU A 30 5.38 -2.01 -3.38
CA LEU A 30 5.39 -2.78 -4.63
C LEU A 30 5.48 -1.85 -5.85
N PRO A 31 6.53 -1.94 -6.70
CA PRO A 31 6.60 -1.20 -7.97
C PRO A 31 5.42 -1.53 -8.87
N ARG A 32 4.73 -0.50 -9.40
CA ARG A 32 3.57 -0.69 -10.27
C ARG A 32 3.81 -0.13 -11.65
N LYS A 33 3.61 -0.95 -12.69
CA LYS A 33 3.74 -0.53 -14.09
C LYS A 33 2.88 0.71 -14.43
N ILE A 34 1.66 0.80 -13.89
CA ILE A 34 0.78 1.97 -14.11
C ILE A 34 1.36 3.28 -13.54
N LEU A 35 2.25 3.19 -12.56
CA LEU A 35 2.97 4.32 -11.97
C LEU A 35 4.34 4.53 -12.61
N GLY A 36 4.60 3.94 -13.78
CA GLY A 36 5.93 3.97 -14.40
C GLY A 36 6.97 3.16 -13.63
N TYR A 37 6.53 2.13 -12.90
CA TYR A 37 7.31 1.34 -11.95
C TYR A 37 7.73 2.06 -10.67
N ASP A 38 7.24 3.28 -10.39
CA ASP A 38 7.26 3.82 -9.04
C ASP A 38 6.40 2.96 -8.10
N THR A 39 6.73 2.99 -6.82
CA THR A 39 5.89 2.45 -5.75
C THR A 39 4.77 3.46 -5.39
N PRO A 40 3.62 2.99 -4.87
CA PRO A 40 2.58 3.89 -4.37
C PRO A 40 3.10 4.89 -3.34
N LYS A 41 4.00 4.47 -2.44
CA LYS A 41 4.62 5.35 -1.44
C LYS A 41 5.39 6.50 -2.09
N GLU A 42 6.28 6.20 -3.04
CA GLU A 42 7.06 7.24 -3.72
C GLU A 42 6.17 8.24 -4.48
N ARG A 43 5.11 7.76 -5.12
CA ARG A 43 4.16 8.63 -5.82
C ARG A 43 3.42 9.55 -4.88
N PHE A 44 3.01 9.04 -3.72
CA PHE A 44 2.34 9.82 -2.69
C PHE A 44 3.28 10.87 -2.09
N ASP A 45 4.50 10.49 -1.75
CA ASP A 45 5.53 11.39 -1.22
C ASP A 45 5.85 12.52 -2.23
N LYS A 46 5.96 12.21 -3.52
CA LYS A 46 6.12 13.22 -4.60
C LYS A 46 4.95 14.18 -4.67
N TYR A 47 3.71 13.69 -4.51
CA TYR A 47 2.51 14.54 -4.52
C TYR A 47 2.47 15.49 -3.32
N LEU A 48 2.78 14.99 -2.11
CA LEU A 48 2.86 15.82 -0.91
C LEU A 48 3.93 16.90 -1.03
N ALA A 49 5.09 16.57 -1.59
CA ALA A 49 6.16 17.54 -1.83
C ALA A 49 5.71 18.66 -2.81
N GLN A 50 4.92 18.32 -3.83
CA GLN A 50 4.36 19.31 -4.75
C GLN A 50 3.34 20.23 -4.06
N LEU A 51 2.47 19.65 -3.22
CA LEU A 51 1.45 20.39 -2.49
C LEU A 51 2.05 21.34 -1.44
N ALA A 52 3.20 20.98 -0.86
CA ALA A 52 3.89 21.83 0.13
C ALA A 52 4.57 23.06 -0.49
N VAL A 53 4.73 23.09 -1.83
CA VAL A 53 5.38 24.19 -2.57
C VAL A 53 4.35 25.13 -3.21
N SER A 54 3.07 24.77 -3.22
CA SER A 54 1.93 25.58 -3.70
C SER A 54 1.23 26.32 -2.59
#